data_AF-A0A4Q8QI40-F1
#
_entry.id   AF-A0A4Q8QI40-F1
#
_cell.length_a   1.000
_cell.length_b   1.000
_cell.length_c   1.000
_cell.angle_alpha   90.00
_cell.angle_beta   90.00
_cell.angle_gamma   90.00
#
_symmetry.space_group_name_H-M   'P 1'
#
loop_
_entity.id
_entity.type
_entity.pdbx_description
1 polymer ?
#
loop_
_entity_poly.entity_id
_entity_poly.type
_entity_poly.pdbx_seq_one_letter_code
_entity_poly.pdbx_strand_id
1 'polypeptide(L)'
;MRGPDGEAVRLRPKALEMLQLFAANAGRVLSKEELMEAVWPNVHVGEDSLFQCIREIRTALGDDRRQTIKLVSGRGYLFAAEVSIKPPAPAVAVQANAEPIASAEPATEITTPRRLFGLRRPVAAAAAAALCVIFGFAVAAPTFRPDLMFKRSPPTIALTPIVDASNDPRGPGMAAAVTDRLTDGLARIDNIRVVAPRQVAAATAPASTPSAQSDFVLNGELEKGPQSWILRARMIQTATGEVQAVVTVSVDATESDMQLQQSRLAAGAGHALARRLNALLESGTHPAAAGDAKVAIEQATASINRTTRERFATAQTMLEKALAAEPDNTELQIALAALQLRGIQMTWYAPAERSAAERNAGSLLERARQTTPRYIPVLEAYCRFLTATNEFVESLVACAKALSFDPWNGLVLYHIGLAQLQLGRFEDALATFKQADRFDTPEVSRWTWMLGAGWTALLMGSNGEAVSWLQRSIAITPASGRPYMLLAVAYQRLGQPDEARTAMAKAMALRPDSTALNISLPTRNASPAFLAAGEQSMQTLLELGLPER
;
A
#
# COMPACT_ATOMS: atom_id res chain seq x y z
N MET A 1 -18.68 3.23 24.85
CA MET A 1 -17.94 3.27 26.14
C MET A 1 -18.07 4.68 26.72
N ARG A 2 -17.88 4.91 28.02
CA ARG A 2 -17.66 6.26 28.55
C ARG A 2 -16.20 6.43 28.94
N GLY A 3 -15.59 7.56 28.57
CA GLY A 3 -14.21 7.90 28.90
C GLY A 3 -14.05 8.34 30.36
N PRO A 4 -12.82 8.70 30.79
CA PRO A 4 -12.53 9.16 32.15
C PRO A 4 -13.36 10.39 32.56
N ASP A 5 -13.69 11.26 31.59
CA ASP A 5 -14.46 12.48 31.79
C ASP A 5 -15.99 12.24 31.78
N GLY A 6 -16.43 10.98 31.71
CA GLY A 6 -17.86 10.60 31.63
C GLY A 6 -18.48 10.72 30.24
N GLU A 7 -17.76 11.31 29.29
CA GLU A 7 -18.17 11.49 27.88
C GLU A 7 -18.26 10.17 27.11
N ALA A 8 -19.18 10.11 26.14
CA ALA A 8 -19.39 8.90 25.35
C ALA A 8 -18.32 8.75 24.26
N VAL A 9 -17.47 7.71 24.37
CA VAL A 9 -16.47 7.34 23.38
C VAL A 9 -17.00 6.21 22.49
N ARG A 10 -17.01 6.46 21.18
CA ARG A 10 -17.45 5.49 20.17
C ARG A 10 -16.32 4.51 19.84
N LEU A 11 -16.59 3.22 20.00
CA LEU A 11 -15.72 2.12 19.57
C LEU A 11 -16.43 1.30 18.49
N ARG A 12 -15.67 0.71 17.55
CA ARG A 12 -16.22 -0.27 16.61
C ARG A 12 -16.66 -1.53 17.39
N PRO A 13 -17.64 -2.31 16.89
CA PRO A 13 -18.17 -3.47 17.61
C PRO A 13 -17.09 -4.44 18.08
N LYS A 14 -16.15 -4.81 17.19
CA LYS A 14 -15.05 -5.74 17.52
C LYS A 14 -14.02 -5.18 18.52
N ALA A 15 -13.75 -3.88 18.49
CA ALA A 15 -12.90 -3.25 19.49
C ALA A 15 -13.59 -3.20 20.87
N LEU A 16 -14.91 -3.02 20.90
CA LEU A 16 -15.69 -3.07 22.14
C LEU A 16 -15.74 -4.50 22.73
N GLU A 17 -16.00 -5.51 21.90
CA GLU A 17 -15.97 -6.93 22.29
C GLU A 17 -14.61 -7.31 22.88
N MET A 18 -13.52 -6.89 22.22
CA MET A 18 -12.16 -7.13 22.70
C MET A 18 -11.86 -6.42 24.03
N LEU A 19 -12.36 -5.19 24.22
CA LEU A 19 -12.23 -4.50 25.51
C LEU A 19 -12.99 -5.21 26.63
N GLN A 20 -14.19 -5.75 26.35
CA GLN A 20 -14.94 -6.55 27.31
C GLN A 20 -14.18 -7.83 27.69
N LEU A 21 -13.55 -8.49 26.71
CA LEU A 21 -12.71 -9.67 26.95
C LEU A 21 -11.50 -9.35 27.83
N PHE A 22 -10.83 -8.21 27.58
CA PHE A 22 -9.75 -7.73 28.43
C PHE A 22 -10.23 -7.41 29.85
N ALA A 23 -11.38 -6.74 30.00
CA ALA A 23 -11.93 -6.39 31.30
C ALA A 23 -12.33 -7.64 32.11
N ALA A 24 -12.91 -8.65 31.47
CA ALA A 24 -13.27 -9.93 32.09
C ALA A 24 -12.05 -10.77 32.50
N ASN A 25 -10.88 -10.52 31.91
CA ASN A 25 -9.63 -11.24 32.17
C ASN A 25 -8.52 -10.32 32.70
N ALA A 26 -8.88 -9.24 33.41
CA ALA A 26 -7.92 -8.29 33.95
C ALA A 26 -6.86 -9.00 34.80
N GLY A 27 -5.58 -8.66 34.59
CA GLY A 27 -4.46 -9.32 35.26
C GLY A 27 -3.98 -10.64 34.62
N ARG A 28 -4.70 -11.22 33.65
CA ARG A 28 -4.26 -12.41 32.89
C ARG A 28 -3.64 -12.02 31.55
N VAL A 29 -2.57 -12.73 31.15
CA VAL A 29 -2.00 -12.61 29.80
C VAL A 29 -2.86 -13.41 28.82
N LEU A 30 -3.38 -12.73 27.80
CA LEU A 30 -4.15 -13.31 26.69
C LEU A 30 -3.26 -13.45 25.47
N SER A 31 -3.16 -14.65 24.88
CA SER A 31 -2.38 -14.85 23.66
C SER A 31 -3.04 -14.17 22.45
N LYS A 32 -2.26 -13.94 21.39
CA LYS A 32 -2.84 -13.38 20.14
C LYS A 32 -3.90 -14.32 19.56
N GLU A 33 -3.66 -15.63 19.59
CA GLU A 33 -4.59 -16.65 19.11
C GLU A 33 -5.89 -16.63 19.94
N GLU A 34 -5.80 -16.59 21.26
CA GLU A 34 -6.97 -16.51 22.16
C GLU A 34 -7.81 -15.25 21.87
N LEU A 35 -7.16 -14.11 21.66
CA LEU A 35 -7.84 -12.85 21.35
C LEU A 35 -8.52 -12.90 19.97
N MET A 36 -7.87 -13.50 18.98
CA MET A 36 -8.40 -13.60 17.62
C MET A 36 -9.57 -14.59 17.55
N GLU A 37 -9.46 -15.75 18.19
CA GLU A 37 -10.51 -16.78 18.21
C GLU A 37 -11.76 -16.30 18.95
N ALA A 38 -11.59 -15.60 20.08
CA ALA A 38 -12.72 -15.11 20.87
C ALA A 38 -13.49 -13.97 20.17
N VAL A 39 -12.79 -13.08 19.46
CA VAL A 39 -13.40 -11.88 18.85
C VAL A 39 -13.89 -12.16 17.42
N TRP A 40 -13.28 -13.11 16.70
CA TRP A 40 -13.67 -13.50 15.34
C TRP A 40 -13.93 -15.01 15.21
N PRO A 41 -14.95 -15.54 15.90
CA PRO A 41 -15.28 -16.96 15.78
C PRO A 41 -15.66 -17.28 14.33
N ASN A 42 -14.99 -18.28 13.75
CA ASN A 42 -15.22 -18.78 12.38
C ASN A 42 -14.87 -17.79 11.24
N VAL A 43 -14.03 -16.78 11.48
CA VAL A 43 -13.55 -15.86 10.44
C VAL A 43 -12.03 -15.78 10.48
N HIS A 44 -11.36 -16.08 9.37
CA HIS A 44 -9.90 -15.94 9.28
C HIS A 44 -9.54 -14.46 9.11
N VAL A 45 -8.93 -13.88 10.14
CA VAL A 45 -8.45 -12.49 10.14
C VAL A 45 -6.94 -12.47 10.39
N GLY A 46 -6.22 -11.58 9.70
CA GLY A 46 -4.80 -11.35 9.96
C GLY A 46 -4.56 -10.58 11.27
N GLU A 47 -3.34 -10.64 11.79
CA GLU A 47 -2.94 -9.96 13.04
C GLU A 47 -3.18 -8.44 12.99
N ASP A 48 -3.25 -7.83 11.80
CA ASP A 48 -3.60 -6.42 11.61
C ASP A 48 -4.95 -6.04 12.23
N SER A 49 -5.92 -6.96 12.21
CA SER A 49 -7.25 -6.74 12.82
C SER A 49 -7.16 -6.66 14.35
N LEU A 50 -6.31 -7.51 14.94
CA LEU A 50 -6.00 -7.49 16.36
C LEU A 50 -5.29 -6.18 16.74
N PHE A 51 -4.27 -5.79 15.99
CA PHE A 51 -3.52 -4.55 16.24
C PHE A 51 -4.38 -3.30 16.13
N GLN A 52 -5.27 -3.24 15.12
CA GLN A 52 -6.20 -2.12 14.98
C GLN A 52 -7.17 -2.04 16.18
N CYS A 53 -7.71 -3.16 16.64
CA CYS A 53 -8.59 -3.16 17.83
C CYS A 53 -7.85 -2.70 19.08
N ILE A 54 -6.63 -3.18 19.31
CA ILE A 54 -5.81 -2.76 20.45
C ILE A 54 -5.48 -1.26 20.37
N ARG A 55 -5.18 -0.74 19.18
CA ARG A 55 -4.93 0.70 18.98
C ARG A 55 -6.16 1.53 19.35
N GLU A 56 -7.33 1.15 18.84
CA GLU A 56 -8.58 1.85 19.13
C GLU A 56 -8.94 1.83 20.62
N ILE A 57 -8.73 0.70 21.27
CA ILE A 57 -8.95 0.58 22.72
C ILE A 57 -7.98 1.48 23.48
N ARG A 58 -6.69 1.48 23.13
CA ARG A 58 -5.70 2.36 23.78
C ARG A 58 -6.04 3.83 23.61
N THR A 59 -6.40 4.26 22.40
CA THR A 59 -6.85 5.64 22.15
C THR A 59 -8.11 5.97 22.96
N ALA A 60 -9.08 5.07 23.02
CA ALA A 60 -10.31 5.29 23.79
C ALA A 60 -10.07 5.34 25.31
N LEU A 61 -9.03 4.68 25.81
CA LEU A 61 -8.63 4.68 27.22
C LEU A 61 -7.62 5.78 27.57
N GLY A 62 -7.11 6.56 26.60
CA GLY A 62 -6.00 7.49 26.82
C GLY A 62 -4.68 6.79 27.18
N ASP A 63 -4.50 5.54 26.76
CA ASP A 63 -3.34 4.70 27.09
C ASP A 63 -2.13 4.96 26.15
N ASP A 64 -1.73 6.23 26.02
CA ASP A 64 -0.64 6.64 25.12
C ASP A 64 0.72 6.06 25.55
N ARG A 65 0.88 5.83 26.85
CA ARG A 65 2.09 5.25 27.46
C ARG A 65 2.07 3.71 27.50
N ARG A 66 1.01 3.05 26.99
CA ARG A 66 0.86 1.59 26.92
C ARG A 66 0.97 0.90 28.30
N GLN A 67 0.44 1.55 29.32
CA GLN A 67 0.42 1.08 30.71
C GLN A 67 -0.83 0.26 31.03
N THR A 68 -1.95 0.51 30.34
CA THR A 68 -3.22 -0.19 30.57
C THR A 68 -3.30 -1.51 29.81
N ILE A 69 -2.96 -1.49 28.51
CA ILE A 69 -2.79 -2.73 27.72
C ILE A 69 -1.31 -2.91 27.45
N LYS A 70 -0.66 -3.84 28.15
CA LYS A 70 0.77 -4.13 28.02
C LYS A 70 1.01 -5.27 27.04
N LEU A 71 2.04 -5.14 26.21
CA LEU A 71 2.54 -6.26 25.40
C LEU A 71 3.51 -7.09 26.25
N VAL A 72 3.25 -8.39 26.37
CA VAL A 72 4.17 -9.37 26.95
C VAL A 72 4.84 -10.08 25.78
N SER A 73 6.13 -9.76 25.55
CA SER A 73 6.88 -10.24 24.40
C SER A 73 6.78 -11.77 24.25
N GLY A 74 6.44 -12.23 23.05
CA GLY A 74 6.26 -13.66 22.73
C GLY A 74 5.06 -14.36 23.37
N ARG A 75 4.25 -13.69 24.21
CA ARG A 75 3.12 -14.32 24.94
C ARG A 75 1.76 -13.70 24.66
N GLY A 76 1.68 -12.41 24.34
CA GLY A 76 0.42 -11.73 24.02
C GLY A 76 0.22 -10.43 24.81
N TYR A 77 -1.00 -10.16 25.26
CA TYR A 77 -1.37 -8.88 25.88
C TYR A 77 -1.93 -9.06 27.29
N LEU A 78 -1.63 -8.10 28.16
CA LEU A 78 -2.10 -8.04 29.54
C LEU A 78 -2.90 -6.75 29.75
N PHE A 79 -4.13 -6.87 30.26
CA PHE A 79 -4.88 -5.74 30.76
C PHE A 79 -4.49 -5.50 32.22
N ALA A 80 -3.72 -4.45 32.47
CA ALA A 80 -3.08 -4.17 33.76
C ALA A 80 -3.85 -3.14 34.62
N ALA A 81 -4.98 -2.61 34.13
CA ALA A 81 -5.84 -1.75 34.92
C ALA A 81 -6.72 -2.57 35.86
N GLU A 82 -7.00 -2.02 37.04
CA GLU A 82 -7.91 -2.60 38.02
C GLU A 82 -9.36 -2.48 37.51
N VAL A 83 -10.09 -3.60 37.49
CA VAL A 83 -11.47 -3.66 37.02
C VAL A 83 -12.39 -3.92 38.20
N SER A 84 -13.27 -2.97 38.49
CA SER A 84 -14.32 -3.11 39.49
C SER A 84 -15.69 -3.19 38.83
N ILE A 85 -16.47 -4.19 39.21
CA ILE A 85 -17.86 -4.34 38.75
C ILE A 85 -18.72 -3.52 39.71
N LYS A 86 -19.24 -2.38 39.24
CA LYS A 86 -20.28 -1.66 39.98
C LYS A 86 -21.59 -2.45 39.87
N PRO A 87 -22.16 -2.97 40.96
CA PRO A 87 -23.47 -3.59 40.91
C PRO A 87 -24.47 -2.56 40.37
N PRO A 88 -25.44 -2.97 39.53
CA PRO A 88 -26.53 -2.07 39.15
C PRO A 88 -27.14 -1.52 40.45
N ALA A 89 -27.21 -0.19 40.55
CA ALA A 89 -27.91 0.44 41.67
C ALA A 89 -29.31 -0.19 41.75
N PRO A 90 -29.80 -0.57 42.95
CA PRO A 90 -31.14 -1.10 43.07
C PRO A 90 -32.08 -0.12 42.39
N ALA A 91 -32.86 -0.63 41.44
CA ALA A 91 -33.82 0.16 40.70
C ALA A 91 -34.66 0.94 41.71
N VAL A 92 -34.57 2.27 41.66
CA VAL A 92 -35.54 3.13 42.31
C VAL A 92 -36.86 2.79 41.63
N ALA A 93 -37.64 1.97 42.30
CA ALA A 93 -39.01 1.67 41.92
C ALA A 93 -39.74 3.01 41.87
N VAL A 94 -40.18 3.37 40.66
CA VAL A 94 -41.25 4.36 40.51
C VAL A 94 -42.47 3.73 41.15
N GLN A 95 -42.78 4.15 42.39
CA GLN A 95 -44.05 3.86 43.03
C GLN A 95 -45.15 4.53 42.21
N ALA A 96 -45.80 3.74 41.35
CA ALA A 96 -47.18 3.99 41.01
C ALA A 96 -48.00 3.75 42.27
N ASN A 97 -48.58 4.83 42.82
CA ASN A 97 -49.64 4.72 43.81
C ASN A 97 -50.80 3.94 43.22
N ALA A 98 -51.01 2.72 43.71
CA ALA A 98 -52.32 2.13 43.88
C ALA A 98 -52.18 0.95 44.85
N GLU A 99 -52.69 1.11 46.05
CA GLU A 99 -52.96 0.01 46.99
C GLU A 99 -54.49 -0.11 47.17
N PRO A 100 -55.00 -1.28 47.61
CA PRO A 100 -55.70 -2.21 46.71
C PRO A 100 -57.10 -2.59 47.23
N ILE A 101 -57.83 -3.42 46.49
CA ILE A 101 -58.59 -4.61 46.95
C ILE A 101 -59.70 -4.99 45.94
N ALA A 102 -59.91 -6.30 45.88
CA ALA A 102 -60.64 -7.15 44.95
C ALA A 102 -62.17 -7.02 44.88
N SER A 103 -62.72 -7.83 43.93
CA SER A 103 -64.11 -8.33 43.75
C SER A 103 -64.92 -7.51 42.72
N ALA A 104 -65.62 -8.05 41.72
CA ALA A 104 -66.05 -9.41 41.39
C ALA A 104 -66.46 -9.49 39.90
N GLU A 105 -66.60 -10.70 39.34
CA GLU A 105 -67.49 -10.99 38.19
C GLU A 105 -68.98 -10.82 38.60
N PRO A 106 -69.98 -11.11 37.74
CA PRO A 106 -70.32 -10.57 36.41
C PRO A 106 -71.78 -10.07 36.38
N ALA A 107 -72.21 -9.34 35.34
CA ALA A 107 -73.63 -9.30 34.97
C ALA A 107 -73.88 -8.84 33.52
N THR A 108 -74.45 -9.77 32.77
CA THR A 108 -75.27 -9.60 31.56
C THR A 108 -76.43 -8.62 31.76
N GLU A 109 -76.82 -7.90 30.69
CA GLU A 109 -78.14 -7.96 30.02
C GLU A 109 -78.41 -6.65 29.25
N ILE A 110 -78.49 -6.66 27.91
CA ILE A 110 -79.62 -6.99 27.01
C ILE A 110 -80.24 -5.73 26.36
N THR A 111 -80.27 -5.80 25.02
CA THR A 111 -81.19 -5.22 24.01
C THR A 111 -81.17 -3.77 23.53
N THR A 112 -81.18 -3.77 22.20
CA THR A 112 -81.47 -2.80 21.12
C THR A 112 -82.78 -2.00 21.23
N PRO A 113 -83.01 -1.00 20.35
CA PRO A 113 -83.79 -1.28 19.12
C PRO A 113 -83.21 -0.64 17.84
N ARG A 114 -83.97 -0.73 16.74
CA ARG A 114 -83.54 -1.00 15.35
C ARG A 114 -84.11 0.04 14.36
N ARG A 115 -83.50 0.12 13.15
CA ARG A 115 -83.97 0.66 11.82
C ARG A 115 -83.46 2.08 11.46
N LEU A 116 -83.14 2.47 10.20
CA LEU A 116 -83.08 1.83 8.86
C LEU A 116 -82.34 2.78 7.85
N PHE A 117 -81.72 2.18 6.82
CA PHE A 117 -81.36 2.68 5.46
C PHE A 117 -80.30 3.79 5.22
N GLY A 118 -79.37 3.50 4.29
CA GLY A 118 -78.61 4.51 3.53
C GLY A 118 -77.28 4.04 2.90
N LEU A 119 -77.27 3.82 1.59
CA LEU A 119 -76.17 3.31 0.75
C LEU A 119 -75.10 4.39 0.43
N ARG A 120 -73.79 4.07 0.40
CA ARG A 120 -72.79 4.35 -0.69
C ARG A 120 -71.31 4.22 -0.25
N ARG A 121 -70.50 3.64 -1.15
CA ARG A 121 -69.03 3.40 -1.20
C ARG A 121 -68.17 4.70 -1.09
N PRO A 122 -66.83 4.65 -0.85
CA PRO A 122 -65.90 3.59 -1.30
C PRO A 122 -64.79 3.11 -0.34
N VAL A 123 -64.61 1.78 -0.36
CA VAL A 123 -63.33 1.11 -0.15
C VAL A 123 -62.54 1.26 -1.45
N ALA A 124 -61.67 2.26 -1.54
CA ALA A 124 -60.71 2.41 -2.65
C ALA A 124 -59.42 3.17 -2.27
N ALA A 125 -59.34 3.80 -1.09
CA ALA A 125 -58.16 4.59 -0.70
C ALA A 125 -57.05 3.78 0.01
N ALA A 126 -57.37 2.62 0.60
CA ALA A 126 -56.41 1.85 1.40
C ALA A 126 -55.52 0.91 0.57
N ALA A 127 -55.98 0.44 -0.59
CA ALA A 127 -55.18 -0.45 -1.45
C ALA A 127 -54.17 0.30 -2.33
N ALA A 128 -54.47 1.54 -2.73
CA ALA A 128 -53.57 2.37 -3.53
C ALA A 128 -52.36 2.88 -2.73
N ALA A 129 -52.54 3.18 -1.44
CA ALA A 129 -51.44 3.63 -0.57
C ALA A 129 -50.42 2.51 -0.31
N ALA A 130 -50.87 1.26 -0.12
CA ALA A 130 -49.98 0.12 0.07
C ALA A 130 -49.22 -0.25 -1.21
N LEU A 131 -49.87 -0.15 -2.38
CA LEU A 131 -49.20 -0.34 -3.67
C LEU A 131 -48.22 0.79 -3.99
N CYS A 132 -48.50 2.06 -3.66
CA CYS A 132 -47.54 3.15 -3.87
C CYS A 132 -46.31 3.08 -2.96
N VAL A 133 -46.40 2.48 -1.77
CA VAL A 133 -45.23 2.26 -0.91
C VAL A 133 -44.38 1.08 -1.42
N ILE A 134 -45.02 0.00 -1.90
CA ILE A 134 -44.31 -1.16 -2.48
C ILE A 134 -43.72 -0.81 -3.85
N PHE A 135 -44.44 -0.08 -4.71
CA PHE A 135 -43.94 0.39 -5.99
C PHE A 135 -42.95 1.56 -5.83
N GLY A 136 -43.12 2.40 -4.81
CA GLY A 136 -42.16 3.42 -4.42
C GLY A 136 -40.83 2.82 -3.95
N PHE A 137 -40.86 1.70 -3.21
CA PHE A 137 -39.66 0.94 -2.88
C PHE A 137 -39.10 0.17 -4.08
N ALA A 138 -39.93 -0.38 -4.97
CA ALA A 138 -39.47 -1.10 -6.16
C ALA A 138 -38.88 -0.17 -7.24
N VAL A 139 -39.33 1.09 -7.30
CA VAL A 139 -38.81 2.13 -8.22
C VAL A 139 -37.68 2.96 -7.59
N ALA A 140 -37.56 3.01 -6.25
CA ALA A 140 -36.43 3.63 -5.54
C ALA A 140 -35.29 2.67 -5.17
N ALA A 141 -35.51 1.35 -5.23
CA ALA A 141 -34.45 0.35 -5.00
C ALA A 141 -33.31 0.37 -6.05
N PRO A 142 -33.52 0.73 -7.34
CA PRO A 142 -32.41 0.86 -8.29
C PRO A 142 -31.65 2.18 -8.14
N THR A 143 -32.23 3.19 -7.47
CA THR A 143 -31.62 4.53 -7.34
C THR A 143 -30.85 4.72 -6.04
N PHE A 144 -31.06 3.86 -5.04
CA PHE A 144 -30.27 3.79 -3.82
C PHE A 144 -29.40 2.53 -3.79
N ARG A 145 -28.14 2.67 -4.25
CA ARG A 145 -27.01 1.70 -4.21
C ARG A 145 -26.96 0.66 -5.35
N PRO A 146 -26.39 1.02 -6.51
CA PRO A 146 -26.07 0.05 -7.56
C PRO A 146 -25.08 -1.07 -7.12
N ASP A 147 -24.31 -0.87 -6.05
CA ASP A 147 -23.30 -1.82 -5.58
C ASP A 147 -23.84 -3.09 -4.89
N LEU A 148 -25.12 -3.10 -4.49
CA LEU A 148 -25.70 -4.24 -3.76
C LEU A 148 -26.27 -5.33 -4.69
N MET A 149 -26.56 -5.03 -5.96
CA MET A 149 -27.18 -5.99 -6.88
C MET A 149 -26.21 -6.66 -7.86
N PHE A 150 -24.96 -6.20 -7.96
CA PHE A 150 -23.91 -6.86 -8.76
C PHE A 150 -22.56 -6.75 -8.06
N LYS A 151 -22.29 -7.63 -7.07
CA LYS A 151 -20.90 -7.96 -6.74
C LYS A 151 -20.29 -8.60 -7.98
N ARG A 152 -19.64 -7.82 -8.84
CA ARG A 152 -18.77 -8.36 -9.90
C ARG A 152 -17.73 -9.22 -9.19
N SER A 153 -17.76 -10.52 -9.46
CA SER A 153 -16.68 -11.41 -9.05
C SER A 153 -15.35 -10.82 -9.57
N PRO A 154 -14.25 -10.95 -8.81
CA PRO A 154 -12.95 -10.48 -9.27
C PRO A 154 -12.65 -11.05 -10.66
N PRO A 155 -12.11 -10.23 -11.58
CA PRO A 155 -11.73 -10.68 -12.91
C PRO A 155 -10.77 -11.86 -12.81
N THR A 156 -10.99 -12.83 -13.69
CA THR A 156 -10.23 -14.08 -13.72
C THR A 156 -9.26 -14.05 -14.89
N ILE A 157 -7.98 -14.24 -14.60
CA ILE A 157 -6.90 -14.26 -15.59
C ILE A 157 -6.41 -15.69 -15.72
N ALA A 158 -6.49 -16.24 -16.92
CA ALA A 158 -5.86 -17.51 -17.25
C ALA A 158 -4.48 -17.29 -17.84
N LEU A 159 -3.46 -17.94 -17.29
CA LEU A 159 -2.12 -17.95 -17.87
C LEU A 159 -1.98 -19.19 -18.75
N THR A 160 -1.52 -19.01 -19.99
CA THR A 160 -1.05 -20.14 -20.81
C THR A 160 0.45 -20.35 -20.58
N PRO A 161 0.97 -21.59 -20.74
CA PRO A 161 2.40 -21.81 -20.65
C PRO A 161 3.13 -20.93 -21.66
N ILE A 162 4.21 -20.27 -21.22
CA ILE A 162 5.05 -19.50 -22.14
C ILE A 162 5.61 -20.45 -23.20
N VAL A 163 5.40 -20.09 -24.46
CA VAL A 163 5.91 -20.85 -25.60
C VAL A 163 7.40 -20.57 -25.75
N ASP A 164 8.20 -21.62 -25.79
CA ASP A 164 9.63 -21.52 -26.12
C ASP A 164 9.81 -21.46 -27.64
N ALA A 165 10.32 -20.33 -28.12
CA ALA A 165 10.72 -20.08 -29.51
C ALA A 165 12.22 -19.77 -29.61
N SER A 166 13.01 -20.12 -28.59
CA SER A 166 14.40 -19.70 -28.46
C SER A 166 15.42 -20.50 -29.26
N ASN A 167 15.10 -21.75 -29.61
CA ASN A 167 16.04 -22.74 -30.14
C ASN A 167 17.31 -22.94 -29.26
N ASP A 168 17.29 -22.56 -27.98
CA ASP A 168 18.38 -22.76 -27.01
C ASP A 168 18.03 -23.94 -26.09
N PRO A 169 18.99 -24.84 -25.76
CA PRO A 169 18.74 -25.98 -24.86
C PRO A 169 18.17 -25.59 -23.48
N ARG A 170 18.40 -24.36 -23.02
CA ARG A 170 17.88 -23.81 -21.75
C ARG A 170 16.46 -23.23 -21.89
N GLY A 171 15.99 -23.02 -23.12
CA GLY A 171 14.72 -22.40 -23.46
C GLY A 171 13.51 -23.00 -22.74
N PRO A 172 13.32 -24.33 -22.76
CA PRO A 172 12.14 -24.95 -22.14
C PRO A 172 12.08 -24.74 -20.63
N GLY A 173 13.23 -24.86 -19.95
CA GLY A 173 13.35 -24.62 -18.50
C GLY A 173 13.16 -23.14 -18.14
N MET A 174 13.67 -22.23 -18.97
CA MET A 174 13.47 -20.79 -18.81
C MET A 174 11.98 -20.43 -18.96
N ALA A 175 11.31 -20.91 -19.99
CA ALA A 175 9.90 -20.65 -20.24
C ALA A 175 9.00 -21.18 -19.11
N ALA A 176 9.23 -22.41 -18.64
CA ALA A 176 8.50 -22.99 -17.51
C ALA A 176 8.70 -22.17 -16.22
N ALA A 177 9.95 -21.86 -15.87
CA ALA A 177 10.25 -21.12 -14.64
C ALA A 177 9.68 -19.69 -14.65
N VAL A 178 9.71 -19.01 -15.80
CA VAL A 178 9.09 -17.68 -15.94
C VAL A 178 7.56 -17.78 -15.85
N THR A 179 6.95 -18.83 -16.41
CA THR A 179 5.50 -19.10 -16.30
C THR A 179 5.08 -19.25 -14.84
N ASP A 180 5.80 -20.08 -14.07
CA ASP A 180 5.51 -20.32 -12.66
C ASP A 180 5.65 -19.05 -11.83
N ARG A 181 6.77 -18.31 -12.00
CA ARG A 181 7.00 -17.04 -11.29
C ARG A 181 5.95 -15.98 -11.60
N LEU A 182 5.50 -15.88 -12.85
CA LEU A 182 4.41 -14.99 -13.23
C LEU A 182 3.09 -15.43 -12.60
N THR A 183 2.78 -16.73 -12.62
CA THR A 183 1.58 -17.28 -11.98
C THR A 183 1.55 -16.93 -10.49
N ASP A 184 2.64 -17.22 -9.78
CA ASP A 184 2.75 -16.98 -8.34
C ASP A 184 2.64 -15.50 -7.98
N GLY A 185 3.28 -14.62 -8.76
CA GLY A 185 3.21 -13.19 -8.50
C GLY A 185 1.86 -12.60 -8.85
N LEU A 186 1.24 -13.00 -9.97
CA LEU A 186 -0.12 -12.55 -10.29
C LEU A 186 -1.13 -13.05 -9.25
N ALA A 187 -0.95 -14.25 -8.70
CA ALA A 187 -1.81 -14.79 -7.66
C ALA A 187 -1.75 -14.01 -6.33
N ARG A 188 -0.70 -13.21 -6.11
CA ARG A 188 -0.57 -12.30 -4.95
C ARG A 188 -1.27 -10.96 -5.14
N ILE A 189 -1.75 -10.66 -6.36
CA ILE A 189 -2.45 -9.40 -6.62
C ILE A 189 -3.85 -9.50 -6.04
N ASP A 190 -4.10 -8.77 -4.96
CA ASP A 190 -5.26 -7.89 -4.91
C ASP A 190 -6.62 -8.44 -5.33
N ASN A 191 -7.34 -7.61 -6.04
CA ASN A 191 -8.66 -7.77 -6.62
C ASN A 191 -8.74 -8.66 -7.88
N ILE A 192 -7.93 -9.72 -8.02
CA ILE A 192 -7.99 -10.62 -9.19
C ILE A 192 -7.98 -12.11 -8.79
N ARG A 193 -8.36 -12.99 -9.72
CA ARG A 193 -8.16 -14.44 -9.59
C ARG A 193 -7.27 -14.94 -10.71
N VAL A 194 -6.35 -15.84 -10.40
CA VAL A 194 -5.44 -16.43 -11.39
C VAL A 194 -5.73 -17.90 -11.57
N VAL A 195 -5.84 -18.33 -12.82
CA VAL A 195 -5.93 -19.74 -13.21
C VAL A 195 -4.58 -20.13 -13.78
N ALA A 196 -3.89 -21.01 -13.06
CA ALA A 196 -2.61 -21.55 -13.48
C ALA A 196 -2.76 -22.40 -14.76
N PRO A 197 -1.70 -22.51 -15.58
CA PRO A 197 -1.71 -23.40 -16.72
C PRO A 197 -1.91 -24.86 -16.27
N ARG A 198 -2.85 -25.59 -16.90
CA ARG A 198 -2.96 -27.04 -16.67
C ARG A 198 -1.71 -27.72 -17.26
N GLN A 199 -0.95 -28.42 -16.42
CA GLN A 199 0.03 -29.38 -16.90
C GLN A 199 -0.74 -30.48 -17.64
N VAL A 200 -0.67 -30.49 -18.97
CA VAL A 200 -1.18 -31.61 -19.76
C VAL A 200 -0.17 -32.76 -19.57
N ALA A 201 -0.33 -33.52 -18.48
CA ALA A 201 0.22 -34.86 -18.45
C ALA A 201 -0.35 -35.60 -19.66
N ALA A 202 0.54 -36.17 -20.49
CA ALA A 202 0.24 -36.82 -21.77
C ALA A 202 -1.14 -37.50 -21.79
N ALA A 203 -2.14 -36.80 -22.31
CA ALA A 203 -3.50 -37.30 -22.45
C ALA A 203 -3.93 -37.14 -23.90
N THR A 204 -4.01 -38.29 -24.57
CA THR A 204 -4.61 -38.55 -25.87
C THR A 204 -6.11 -38.27 -25.86
N ALA A 205 -6.49 -37.01 -25.67
CA ALA A 205 -7.86 -36.54 -25.82
C ALA A 205 -7.89 -35.26 -26.69
N PRO A 206 -8.89 -35.09 -27.58
CA PRO A 206 -8.98 -33.90 -28.40
C PRO A 206 -9.13 -32.68 -27.51
N ALA A 207 -8.33 -31.65 -27.79
CA ALA A 207 -8.27 -30.39 -27.07
C ALA A 207 -9.66 -29.75 -26.97
N SER A 208 -10.35 -30.03 -25.88
CA SER A 208 -11.52 -29.27 -25.44
C SER A 208 -11.01 -28.18 -24.51
N THR A 209 -10.99 -26.96 -25.05
CA THR A 209 -10.54 -25.72 -24.44
C THR A 209 -11.26 -25.48 -23.11
N PRO A 210 -10.57 -25.38 -21.96
CA PRO A 210 -11.13 -24.74 -20.79
C PRO A 210 -10.71 -23.26 -20.78
N SER A 211 -10.98 -22.52 -21.87
CA SER A 211 -10.83 -21.06 -21.91
C SER A 211 -12.16 -20.33 -21.62
N ALA A 212 -13.27 -21.06 -21.46
CA ALA A 212 -14.61 -20.50 -21.44
C ALA A 212 -15.02 -19.79 -20.12
N GLN A 213 -14.12 -19.64 -19.13
CA GLN A 213 -14.45 -19.03 -17.82
C GLN A 213 -13.52 -17.89 -17.37
N SER A 214 -12.47 -17.54 -18.11
CA SER A 214 -11.59 -16.41 -17.74
C SER A 214 -12.00 -15.13 -18.47
N ASP A 215 -11.91 -13.99 -17.78
CA ASP A 215 -12.16 -12.67 -18.38
C ASP A 215 -10.99 -12.24 -19.28
N PHE A 216 -9.77 -12.60 -18.89
CA PHE A 216 -8.55 -12.37 -19.64
C PHE A 216 -7.73 -13.64 -19.81
N VAL A 217 -7.02 -13.72 -20.93
CA VAL A 217 -5.98 -14.72 -21.18
C VAL A 217 -4.65 -14.01 -21.35
N LEU A 218 -3.62 -14.50 -20.67
CA LEU A 218 -2.26 -14.02 -20.77
C LEU A 218 -1.42 -15.09 -21.48
N ASN A 219 -0.92 -14.73 -22.67
CA ASN A 219 -0.05 -15.57 -23.48
C ASN A 219 1.37 -15.01 -23.47
N GLY A 220 2.38 -15.89 -23.51
CA GLY A 220 3.78 -15.48 -23.58
C GLY A 220 4.55 -16.29 -24.61
N GLU A 221 5.53 -15.64 -25.21
CA GLU A 221 6.49 -16.25 -26.13
C GLU A 221 7.90 -15.82 -25.69
N LEU A 222 8.79 -16.79 -25.55
CA LEU A 222 10.18 -16.59 -25.16
C LEU A 222 11.09 -16.84 -26.35
N GLU A 223 11.82 -15.82 -26.75
CA GLU A 223 12.82 -15.88 -27.80
C GLU A 223 14.22 -15.68 -27.21
N LYS A 224 15.24 -16.14 -27.93
CA LYS A 224 16.63 -15.85 -27.61
C LYS A 224 17.29 -15.12 -28.77
N GLY A 225 17.72 -13.90 -28.49
CA GLY A 225 18.65 -13.16 -29.34
C GLY A 225 20.11 -13.53 -29.05
N PRO A 226 21.07 -12.92 -29.77
CA PRO A 226 22.50 -13.25 -29.61
C PRO A 226 23.03 -13.06 -28.18
N GLN A 227 22.53 -12.06 -27.46
CA GLN A 227 22.97 -11.70 -26.10
C GLN A 227 21.82 -11.46 -25.13
N SER A 228 20.57 -11.79 -25.49
CA SER A 228 19.43 -11.54 -24.61
C SER A 228 18.34 -12.59 -24.73
N TRP A 229 17.64 -12.81 -23.62
CA TRP A 229 16.33 -13.44 -23.58
C TRP A 229 15.27 -12.36 -23.77
N ILE A 230 14.32 -12.62 -24.67
CA ILE A 230 13.22 -11.69 -24.95
C ILE A 230 11.92 -12.41 -24.65
N LEU A 231 11.19 -11.91 -23.65
CA LEU A 231 9.84 -12.36 -23.34
C LEU A 231 8.84 -11.37 -23.91
N ARG A 232 7.94 -11.84 -24.78
CA ARG A 232 6.78 -11.08 -25.24
C ARG A 232 5.52 -11.66 -24.65
N ALA A 233 4.86 -10.89 -23.78
CA ALA A 233 3.59 -11.26 -23.15
C ALA A 233 2.43 -10.43 -23.73
N ARG A 234 1.27 -11.05 -23.95
CA ARG A 234 0.05 -10.41 -24.45
C ARG A 234 -1.11 -10.71 -23.52
N MET A 235 -1.79 -9.67 -23.06
CA MET A 235 -3.04 -9.80 -22.32
C MET A 235 -4.21 -9.56 -23.27
N ILE A 236 -5.09 -10.54 -23.37
CA ILE A 236 -6.20 -10.56 -24.34
C ILE A 236 -7.50 -10.68 -23.57
N GLN A 237 -8.49 -9.86 -23.90
CA GLN A 237 -9.84 -10.01 -23.35
C GLN A 237 -10.53 -11.20 -24.01
N THR A 238 -10.92 -12.21 -23.23
CA THR A 238 -11.41 -13.49 -23.77
C THR A 238 -12.69 -13.33 -24.59
N ALA A 239 -13.59 -12.45 -24.15
CA ALA A 239 -14.89 -12.27 -24.79
C ALA A 239 -14.81 -11.64 -26.20
N THR A 240 -13.85 -10.76 -26.44
CA THR A 240 -13.73 -9.98 -27.68
C THR A 240 -12.53 -10.39 -28.54
N GLY A 241 -11.54 -11.06 -27.94
CA GLY A 241 -10.24 -11.28 -28.57
C GLY A 241 -9.37 -10.03 -28.66
N GLU A 242 -9.79 -8.90 -28.06
CA GLU A 242 -9.06 -7.64 -28.12
C GLU A 242 -7.77 -7.73 -27.29
N VAL A 243 -6.65 -7.31 -27.88
CA VAL A 243 -5.36 -7.24 -27.20
C VAL A 243 -5.33 -5.99 -26.32
N GLN A 244 -5.44 -6.19 -25.01
CA GLN A 244 -5.49 -5.12 -24.01
C GLN A 244 -4.11 -4.58 -23.64
N ALA A 245 -3.06 -5.40 -23.76
CA ALA A 245 -1.68 -4.98 -23.65
C ALA A 245 -0.71 -5.97 -24.29
N VAL A 246 0.43 -5.42 -24.73
CA VAL A 246 1.62 -6.16 -25.15
C VAL A 246 2.79 -5.65 -24.33
N VAL A 247 3.51 -6.57 -23.70
CA VAL A 247 4.71 -6.28 -22.90
C VAL A 247 5.86 -7.05 -23.51
N THR A 248 6.99 -6.36 -23.72
CA THR A 248 8.23 -6.99 -24.18
C THR A 248 9.32 -6.67 -23.16
N VAL A 249 9.96 -7.71 -22.65
CA VAL A 249 11.04 -7.62 -21.66
C VAL A 249 12.27 -8.28 -22.25
N SER A 250 13.41 -7.61 -22.14
CA SER A 250 14.71 -8.14 -22.56
C SER A 250 15.64 -8.22 -21.37
N VAL A 251 16.28 -9.37 -21.18
CA VAL A 251 17.28 -9.58 -20.13
C VAL A 251 18.57 -10.12 -20.74
N ASP A 252 19.71 -9.64 -20.28
CA ASP A 252 21.03 -10.10 -20.72
C ASP A 252 21.18 -11.61 -20.51
N ALA A 253 21.48 -12.34 -21.58
CA ALA A 253 21.67 -13.78 -21.58
C ALA A 253 23.12 -14.19 -21.27
N THR A 254 24.05 -13.22 -21.20
CA THR A 254 25.45 -13.42 -20.79
C THR A 254 25.61 -13.43 -19.27
N GLU A 255 24.62 -12.91 -18.54
CA GLU A 255 24.52 -13.07 -17.09
C GLU A 255 24.62 -14.56 -16.73
N SER A 256 25.47 -14.91 -15.77
CA SER A 256 25.67 -16.33 -15.41
C SER A 256 24.54 -16.88 -14.53
N ASP A 257 23.90 -16.00 -13.75
CA ASP A 257 22.81 -16.38 -12.85
C ASP A 257 21.48 -16.55 -13.61
N MET A 258 21.16 -17.79 -13.94
CA MET A 258 19.90 -18.15 -14.59
C MET A 258 18.67 -17.83 -13.74
N GLN A 259 18.77 -17.91 -12.41
CA GLN A 259 17.66 -17.57 -11.53
C GLN A 259 17.39 -16.06 -11.53
N LEU A 260 18.43 -15.25 -11.61
CA LEU A 260 18.30 -13.80 -11.79
C LEU A 260 17.66 -13.47 -13.14
N GLN A 261 18.09 -14.12 -14.23
CA GLN A 261 17.46 -13.94 -15.55
C GLN A 261 15.96 -14.22 -15.52
N GLN A 262 15.57 -15.39 -14.97
CA GLN A 262 14.16 -15.77 -14.80
C GLN A 262 13.39 -14.75 -13.96
N SER A 263 13.99 -14.27 -12.86
CA SER A 263 13.34 -13.32 -11.96
C SER A 263 13.09 -11.98 -12.65
N ARG A 264 14.06 -11.47 -13.42
CA ARG A 264 13.92 -10.21 -14.17
C ARG A 264 12.92 -10.30 -15.31
N LEU A 265 12.90 -11.41 -16.06
CA LEU A 265 11.90 -11.63 -17.11
C LEU A 265 10.48 -11.64 -16.53
N ALA A 266 10.26 -12.41 -15.47
CA ALA A 266 8.98 -12.48 -14.79
C ALA A 266 8.59 -11.14 -14.15
N ALA A 267 9.51 -10.47 -13.45
CA ALA A 267 9.22 -9.19 -12.80
C ALA A 267 8.96 -8.06 -13.79
N GLY A 268 9.74 -7.97 -14.87
CA GLY A 268 9.52 -6.98 -15.92
C GLY A 268 8.15 -7.13 -16.57
N ALA A 269 7.74 -8.36 -16.87
CA ALA A 269 6.43 -8.61 -17.48
C ALA A 269 5.31 -8.42 -16.47
N GLY A 270 5.47 -8.98 -15.27
CA GLY A 270 4.52 -8.93 -14.17
C GLY A 270 4.21 -7.51 -13.73
N HIS A 271 5.23 -6.66 -13.53
CA HIS A 271 5.06 -5.25 -13.16
C HIS A 271 4.22 -4.49 -14.19
N ALA A 272 4.57 -4.59 -15.47
CA ALA A 272 3.86 -3.89 -16.54
C ALA A 272 2.41 -4.38 -16.68
N LEU A 273 2.18 -5.68 -16.55
CA LEU A 273 0.85 -6.29 -16.61
C LEU A 273 0.01 -5.90 -15.38
N ALA A 274 0.56 -5.95 -14.18
CA ALA A 274 -0.11 -5.54 -12.94
C ALA A 274 -0.59 -4.09 -13.02
N ARG A 275 0.27 -3.18 -13.49
CA ARG A 275 -0.11 -1.77 -13.70
C ARG A 275 -1.20 -1.60 -14.75
N ARG A 276 -1.12 -2.32 -15.88
CA ARG A 276 -2.15 -2.26 -16.91
C ARG A 276 -3.49 -2.79 -16.41
N LEU A 277 -3.48 -3.94 -15.73
CA LEU A 277 -4.65 -4.54 -15.12
C LEU A 277 -5.30 -3.58 -14.13
N ASN A 278 -4.51 -3.01 -13.23
CA ASN A 278 -5.00 -2.03 -12.27
C ASN A 278 -5.63 -0.81 -12.96
N ALA A 279 -4.97 -0.25 -13.99
CA ALA A 279 -5.52 0.86 -14.75
C ALA A 279 -6.85 0.50 -15.43
N LEU A 280 -6.98 -0.69 -16.01
CA LEU A 280 -8.24 -1.14 -16.62
C LEU A 280 -9.36 -1.29 -15.59
N LEU A 281 -9.05 -1.88 -14.43
CA LEU A 281 -10.04 -2.12 -13.37
C LEU A 281 -10.49 -0.84 -12.67
N GLU A 282 -9.59 0.15 -12.56
CA GLU A 282 -9.89 1.42 -11.91
C GLU A 282 -10.32 2.52 -12.92
N SER A 283 -10.19 2.33 -14.23
CA SER A 283 -10.58 3.32 -15.27
C SER A 283 -12.06 3.73 -15.22
N GLY A 284 -12.94 2.83 -14.76
CA GLY A 284 -14.35 3.12 -14.55
C GLY A 284 -14.64 3.96 -13.29
N THR A 285 -13.64 4.14 -12.42
CA THR A 285 -13.73 4.89 -11.16
C THR A 285 -13.14 6.30 -11.24
N HIS A 286 -12.26 6.53 -12.23
CA HIS A 286 -11.63 7.82 -12.46
C HIS A 286 -11.25 7.95 -13.96
N PRO A 287 -11.71 9.00 -14.67
CA PRO A 287 -11.32 9.24 -16.05
C PRO A 287 -9.85 9.66 -16.12
N ALA A 288 -9.08 9.05 -17.03
CA ALA A 288 -7.67 9.40 -17.26
C ALA A 288 -7.52 10.91 -17.59
N ALA A 289 -6.40 11.51 -17.19
CA ALA A 289 -6.18 12.93 -17.48
C ALA A 289 -6.20 13.20 -19.00
N ALA A 290 -6.97 14.21 -19.39
CA ALA A 290 -7.11 14.64 -20.78
C ALA A 290 -6.91 16.15 -20.90
N GLY A 291 -6.69 16.64 -22.12
CA GLY A 291 -6.55 18.08 -22.39
C GLY A 291 -5.49 18.75 -21.52
N ASP A 292 -5.86 19.87 -20.90
CA ASP A 292 -4.97 20.71 -20.10
C ASP A 292 -4.39 19.98 -18.88
N ALA A 293 -5.16 19.08 -18.24
CA ALA A 293 -4.70 18.28 -17.11
C ALA A 293 -3.51 17.38 -17.50
N LYS A 294 -3.63 16.70 -18.65
CA LYS A 294 -2.55 15.86 -19.18
C LYS A 294 -1.30 16.67 -19.47
N VAL A 295 -1.45 17.82 -20.14
CA VAL A 295 -0.32 18.72 -20.44
C VAL A 295 0.37 19.18 -19.16
N ALA A 296 -0.39 19.58 -18.13
CA ALA A 296 0.17 19.99 -16.86
C ALA A 296 0.96 18.86 -16.16
N ILE A 297 0.43 17.63 -16.16
CA ILE A 297 1.09 16.45 -15.59
C ILE A 297 2.40 16.12 -16.35
N GLU A 298 2.38 16.16 -17.67
CA GLU A 298 3.56 15.90 -18.50
C GLU A 298 4.65 16.96 -18.28
N GLN A 299 4.28 18.25 -18.21
CA GLN A 299 5.22 19.34 -17.91
C GLN A 299 5.80 19.24 -16.50
N ALA A 300 4.99 18.86 -15.51
CA ALA A 300 5.47 18.63 -14.15
C ALA A 300 6.45 17.45 -14.07
N THR A 301 6.12 16.35 -14.75
CA THR A 301 7.00 15.18 -14.86
C THR A 301 8.34 15.56 -15.53
N ALA A 302 8.29 16.33 -16.61
CA ALA A 302 9.50 16.84 -17.28
C ALA A 302 10.33 17.76 -16.37
N SER A 303 9.67 18.58 -15.55
CA SER A 303 10.34 19.48 -14.59
C SER A 303 11.03 18.73 -13.46
N ILE A 304 10.46 17.61 -13.00
CA ILE A 304 11.10 16.70 -12.03
C ILE A 304 12.39 16.11 -12.61
N ASN A 305 12.43 15.83 -13.91
CA ASN A 305 13.58 15.23 -14.59
C ASN A 305 14.67 16.25 -14.99
N ARG A 306 14.33 17.54 -15.14
CA ARG A 306 15.25 18.65 -15.45
C ARG A 306 15.06 19.79 -14.45
N THR A 307 15.47 19.53 -13.20
CA THR A 307 15.17 20.36 -12.03
C THR A 307 15.89 21.72 -12.02
N THR A 308 15.28 22.76 -12.60
CA THR A 308 15.56 24.17 -12.24
C THR A 308 14.44 24.71 -11.34
N ARG A 309 14.75 25.68 -10.47
CA ARG A 309 13.74 26.33 -9.61
C ARG A 309 12.63 27.01 -10.43
N GLU A 310 12.98 27.57 -11.58
CA GLU A 310 12.02 28.21 -12.50
C GLU A 310 11.03 27.19 -13.08
N ARG A 311 11.53 26.10 -13.67
CA ARG A 311 10.67 25.03 -14.23
C ARG A 311 9.76 24.43 -13.17
N PHE A 312 10.28 24.28 -11.96
CA PHE A 312 9.50 23.83 -10.81
C PHE A 312 8.33 24.78 -10.50
N ALA A 313 8.59 26.08 -10.38
CA ALA A 313 7.56 27.07 -10.12
C ALA A 313 6.50 27.09 -11.23
N THR A 314 6.91 27.04 -12.49
CA THR A 314 5.98 26.96 -13.64
C THR A 314 5.10 25.72 -13.57
N ALA A 315 5.68 24.55 -13.34
CA ALA A 315 4.94 23.30 -13.21
C ALA A 315 3.95 23.33 -12.04
N GLN A 316 4.34 23.92 -10.91
CA GLN A 316 3.47 24.05 -9.75
C GLN A 316 2.25 24.90 -10.08
N THR A 317 2.44 26.09 -10.68
CA THR A 317 1.33 26.95 -11.10
C THR A 317 0.40 26.27 -12.09
N MET A 318 0.94 25.51 -13.05
CA MET A 318 0.13 24.77 -14.04
C MET A 318 -0.73 23.71 -13.38
N LEU A 319 -0.15 22.90 -12.50
CA LEU A 319 -0.87 21.85 -11.77
C LEU A 319 -1.92 22.43 -10.82
N GLU A 320 -1.61 23.52 -10.11
CA GLU A 320 -2.56 24.22 -9.25
C GLU A 320 -3.75 24.76 -10.04
N LYS A 321 -3.50 25.38 -11.20
CA LYS A 321 -4.56 25.87 -12.09
C LYS A 321 -5.43 24.74 -12.63
N ALA A 322 -4.80 23.65 -13.10
CA ALA A 322 -5.53 22.50 -13.63
C ALA A 322 -6.37 21.82 -12.54
N LEU A 323 -5.81 21.64 -11.34
CA LEU A 323 -6.54 21.06 -10.22
C LEU A 323 -7.67 21.96 -9.72
N ALA A 324 -7.52 23.28 -9.80
CA ALA A 324 -8.62 24.20 -9.48
C ALA A 324 -9.79 24.06 -10.47
N ALA A 325 -9.53 23.75 -11.74
CA ALA A 325 -10.56 23.49 -12.75
C ALA A 325 -11.20 22.10 -12.58
N GLU A 326 -10.42 21.10 -12.15
CA GLU A 326 -10.86 19.72 -11.93
C GLU A 326 -10.50 19.22 -10.51
N PRO A 327 -11.18 19.69 -9.44
CA PRO A 327 -10.75 19.43 -8.07
C PRO A 327 -10.62 17.97 -7.69
N ASP A 328 -11.44 17.09 -8.28
CA ASP A 328 -11.50 15.67 -7.96
C ASP A 328 -10.66 14.78 -8.90
N ASN A 329 -9.89 15.40 -9.82
CA ASN A 329 -8.98 14.69 -10.68
C ASN A 329 -7.81 14.10 -9.87
N THR A 330 -7.79 12.77 -9.78
CA THR A 330 -6.86 12.04 -8.93
C THR A 330 -5.44 12.12 -9.47
N GLU A 331 -5.26 12.09 -10.79
CA GLU A 331 -3.93 12.22 -11.41
C GLU A 331 -3.29 13.60 -11.14
N LEU A 332 -4.08 14.67 -11.16
CA LEU A 332 -3.60 16.01 -10.80
C LEU A 332 -3.23 16.12 -9.32
N GLN A 333 -4.02 15.50 -8.42
CA GLN A 333 -3.70 15.43 -6.99
C GLN A 333 -2.37 14.72 -6.74
N ILE A 334 -2.14 13.57 -7.40
CA ILE A 334 -0.88 12.82 -7.31
C ILE A 334 0.29 13.65 -7.86
N ALA A 335 0.13 14.25 -9.05
CA ALA A 335 1.19 15.00 -9.71
C ALA A 335 1.63 16.22 -8.89
N LEU A 336 0.67 16.97 -8.32
CA LEU A 336 0.97 18.14 -7.47
C LEU A 336 1.64 17.73 -6.17
N ALA A 337 1.16 16.67 -5.51
CA ALA A 337 1.80 16.14 -4.31
C ALA A 337 3.24 15.67 -4.58
N ALA A 338 3.47 14.96 -5.70
CA ALA A 338 4.79 14.50 -6.10
C ALA A 338 5.75 15.67 -6.38
N LEU A 339 5.27 16.73 -7.02
CA LEU A 339 6.04 17.95 -7.26
C LEU A 339 6.37 18.65 -5.93
N GLN A 340 5.40 18.83 -5.04
CA GLN A 340 5.64 19.42 -3.72
C GLN A 340 6.68 18.63 -2.91
N LEU A 341 6.60 17.30 -2.92
CA LEU A 341 7.63 16.45 -2.28
C LEU A 341 9.01 16.64 -2.90
N ARG A 342 9.09 16.81 -4.23
CA ARG A 342 10.36 17.12 -4.90
C ARG A 342 10.92 18.47 -4.46
N GLY A 343 10.09 19.50 -4.32
CA GLY A 343 10.49 20.81 -3.82
C GLY A 343 11.02 20.76 -2.38
N ILE A 344 10.39 19.95 -1.52
CA ILE A 344 10.86 19.69 -0.15
C ILE A 344 12.23 19.02 -0.16
N GLN A 345 12.41 17.96 -0.97
CA GLN A 345 13.67 17.21 -1.08
C GLN A 345 14.83 18.06 -1.62
N MET A 346 14.54 18.97 -2.55
CA MET A 346 15.53 19.87 -3.14
C MET A 346 15.79 21.13 -2.29
N THR A 347 15.13 21.26 -1.14
CA THR A 347 15.22 22.44 -0.26
C THR A 347 14.91 23.74 -1.00
N TRP A 348 13.83 23.72 -1.80
CA TRP A 348 13.42 24.88 -2.60
C TRP A 348 12.33 25.73 -1.94
N TYR A 349 11.70 25.21 -0.90
CA TYR A 349 10.75 25.97 -0.09
C TYR A 349 11.42 26.64 1.10
N ALA A 350 10.96 27.84 1.46
CA ALA A 350 11.23 28.39 2.77
C ALA A 350 10.61 27.52 3.88
N PRO A 351 11.07 27.58 5.15
CA PRO A 351 10.57 26.69 6.21
C PRO A 351 9.05 26.69 6.41
N ALA A 352 8.40 27.86 6.31
CA ALA A 352 6.94 27.97 6.43
C ALA A 352 6.21 27.35 5.22
N GLU A 353 6.69 27.64 4.01
CA GLU A 353 6.18 27.10 2.75
C GLU A 353 6.36 25.58 2.69
N ARG A 354 7.49 25.07 3.19
CA ARG A 354 7.77 23.63 3.28
C ARG A 354 6.70 22.92 4.09
N SER A 355 6.37 23.47 5.25
CA SER A 355 5.34 22.91 6.14
C SER A 355 3.94 22.97 5.52
N ALA A 356 3.64 24.04 4.77
CA ALA A 356 2.39 24.17 4.03
C ALA A 356 2.31 23.18 2.86
N ALA A 357 3.39 23.02 2.08
CA ALA A 357 3.49 22.07 0.98
C ALA A 357 3.36 20.63 1.47
N GLU A 358 3.97 20.27 2.61
CA GLU A 358 3.83 18.95 3.23
C GLU A 358 2.37 18.65 3.62
N ARG A 359 1.69 19.59 4.28
CA ARG A 359 0.26 19.45 4.63
C ARG A 359 -0.63 19.35 3.41
N ASN A 360 -0.36 20.15 2.38
CA ASN A 360 -1.13 20.14 1.13
C ASN A 360 -0.96 18.79 0.42
N ALA A 361 0.27 18.33 0.19
CA ALA A 361 0.55 17.03 -0.40
C ALA A 361 -0.14 15.89 0.36
N GLY A 362 -0.10 15.90 1.69
CA GLY A 362 -0.80 14.89 2.50
C GLY A 362 -2.33 14.92 2.31
N SER A 363 -2.93 16.10 2.26
CA SER A 363 -4.38 16.28 2.03
C SER A 363 -4.80 15.79 0.64
N LEU A 364 -4.03 16.14 -0.40
CA LEU A 364 -4.28 15.70 -1.78
C LEU A 364 -4.24 14.17 -1.88
N LEU A 365 -3.22 13.54 -1.30
CA LEU A 365 -3.07 12.09 -1.36
C LEU A 365 -4.12 11.36 -0.52
N GLU A 366 -4.55 11.92 0.61
CA GLU A 366 -5.62 11.31 1.40
C GLU A 366 -6.96 11.37 0.66
N ARG A 367 -7.27 12.47 -0.03
CA ARG A 367 -8.44 12.56 -0.92
C ARG A 367 -8.36 11.53 -2.05
N ALA A 368 -7.23 11.47 -2.75
CA ALA A 368 -6.99 10.50 -3.83
C ALA A 368 -7.18 9.05 -3.35
N ARG A 369 -6.72 8.73 -2.14
CA ARG A 369 -6.84 7.40 -1.54
C ARG A 369 -8.27 7.06 -1.13
N GLN A 370 -9.08 8.05 -0.78
CA GLN A 370 -10.50 7.85 -0.46
C GLN A 370 -11.32 7.60 -1.73
N THR A 371 -11.01 8.27 -2.84
CA THR A 371 -11.72 8.10 -4.12
C THR A 371 -11.27 6.86 -4.87
N THR A 372 -9.97 6.54 -4.84
CA THR A 372 -9.36 5.45 -5.62
C THR A 372 -8.44 4.57 -4.75
N PRO A 373 -8.98 3.87 -3.74
CA PRO A 373 -8.19 3.15 -2.72
C PRO A 373 -7.36 1.98 -3.23
N ARG A 374 -7.56 1.57 -4.48
CA ARG A 374 -6.89 0.44 -5.13
C ARG A 374 -6.00 0.87 -6.30
N TYR A 375 -5.94 2.16 -6.62
CA TYR A 375 -5.17 2.64 -7.75
C TYR A 375 -3.68 2.71 -7.39
N ILE A 376 -2.85 1.94 -8.08
CA ILE A 376 -1.42 1.77 -7.79
C ILE A 376 -0.70 3.12 -7.67
N PRO A 377 -0.83 4.09 -8.60
CA PRO A 377 -0.15 5.38 -8.51
C PRO A 377 -0.47 6.18 -7.24
N VAL A 378 -1.69 6.07 -6.70
CA VAL A 378 -2.06 6.71 -5.43
C VAL A 378 -1.36 6.03 -4.26
N LEU A 379 -1.39 4.70 -4.23
CA LEU A 379 -0.73 3.92 -3.18
C LEU A 379 0.78 4.13 -3.17
N GLU A 380 1.41 4.18 -4.35
CA GLU A 380 2.82 4.52 -4.55
C GLU A 380 3.15 5.93 -4.03
N ALA A 381 2.36 6.93 -4.43
CA ALA A 381 2.58 8.31 -4.03
C ALA A 381 2.41 8.51 -2.52
N TYR A 382 1.43 7.83 -1.91
CA TYR A 382 1.19 7.87 -0.47
C TYR A 382 2.31 7.16 0.33
N CYS A 383 2.73 5.98 -0.13
CA CYS A 383 3.92 5.28 0.40
C CYS A 383 5.16 6.19 0.36
N ARG A 384 5.45 6.81 -0.79
CA ARG A 384 6.56 7.75 -0.94
C ARG A 384 6.43 8.98 -0.05
N PHE A 385 5.23 9.54 0.07
CA PHE A 385 4.95 10.69 0.93
C PHE A 385 5.35 10.39 2.37
N LEU A 386 4.85 9.30 2.94
CA LEU A 386 5.15 8.89 4.31
C LEU A 386 6.65 8.63 4.52
N THR A 387 7.33 7.98 3.56
CA THR A 387 8.79 7.83 3.63
C THR A 387 9.50 9.19 3.64
N ALA A 388 9.09 10.13 2.78
CA ALA A 388 9.75 11.43 2.63
C ALA A 388 9.49 12.40 3.79
N THR A 389 8.39 12.23 4.52
CA THR A 389 8.05 13.00 5.73
C THR A 389 8.50 12.32 7.02
N ASN A 390 9.24 11.21 6.89
CA ASN A 390 9.80 10.39 7.97
C ASN A 390 8.74 9.67 8.83
N GLU A 391 7.55 9.39 8.30
CA GLU A 391 6.55 8.54 8.97
C GLU A 391 6.80 7.07 8.58
N PHE A 392 7.92 6.51 9.05
CA PHE A 392 8.47 5.25 8.54
C PHE A 392 7.58 4.03 8.83
N VAL A 393 6.93 3.95 10.00
CA VAL A 393 6.10 2.80 10.36
C VAL A 393 4.83 2.77 9.51
N GLU A 394 4.17 3.91 9.39
CA GLU A 394 3.00 4.12 8.53
C GLU A 394 3.36 3.86 7.07
N SER A 395 4.55 4.29 6.64
CA SER A 395 5.06 4.04 5.30
C SER A 395 5.14 2.55 5.00
N LEU A 396 5.63 1.71 5.92
CA LEU A 396 5.71 0.26 5.68
C LEU A 396 4.34 -0.35 5.38
N VAL A 397 3.29 0.08 6.08
CA VAL A 397 1.91 -0.38 5.86
C VAL A 397 1.38 0.10 4.50
N ALA A 398 1.56 1.38 4.18
CA ALA A 398 1.12 1.96 2.91
C ALA A 398 1.83 1.30 1.71
N CYS A 399 3.16 1.09 1.81
CA CYS A 399 3.95 0.45 0.78
C CYS A 399 3.57 -1.04 0.62
N ALA A 400 3.32 -1.77 1.72
CA ALA A 400 2.83 -3.14 1.65
C ALA A 400 1.48 -3.23 0.91
N LYS A 401 0.60 -2.23 1.08
CA LYS A 401 -0.65 -2.16 0.31
C LYS A 401 -0.42 -1.91 -1.18
N ALA A 402 0.58 -1.09 -1.56
CA ALA A 402 0.95 -0.93 -2.96
C ALA A 402 1.45 -2.26 -3.57
N LEU A 403 2.30 -3.01 -2.84
CA LEU A 403 2.80 -4.32 -3.27
C LEU A 403 1.71 -5.39 -3.39
N SER A 404 0.57 -5.23 -2.70
CA SER A 404 -0.55 -6.16 -2.86
C SER A 404 -1.29 -5.99 -4.20
N PHE A 405 -1.03 -4.91 -4.95
CA PHE A 405 -1.53 -4.73 -6.32
C PHE A 405 -0.42 -4.83 -7.39
N ASP A 406 0.83 -4.63 -7.00
CA ASP A 406 2.00 -4.81 -7.86
C ASP A 406 3.18 -5.40 -7.08
N PRO A 407 3.28 -6.74 -7.00
CA PRO A 407 4.28 -7.44 -6.20
C PRO A 407 5.73 -7.26 -6.68
N TRP A 408 5.93 -6.73 -7.89
CA TRP A 408 7.24 -6.57 -8.51
C TRP A 408 7.77 -5.14 -8.43
N ASN A 409 7.08 -4.26 -7.73
CA ASN A 409 7.41 -2.85 -7.73
C ASN A 409 8.69 -2.52 -6.96
N GLY A 410 9.82 -2.43 -7.68
CA GLY A 410 11.12 -2.09 -7.12
C GLY A 410 11.18 -0.69 -6.52
N LEU A 411 10.37 0.26 -7.01
CA LEU A 411 10.29 1.61 -6.43
C LEU A 411 9.63 1.58 -5.04
N VAL A 412 8.56 0.81 -4.87
CA VAL A 412 7.91 0.62 -3.57
C VAL A 412 8.82 -0.18 -2.62
N LEU A 413 9.49 -1.22 -3.12
CA LEU A 413 10.50 -1.96 -2.34
C LEU A 413 11.62 -1.04 -1.87
N TYR A 414 12.08 -0.10 -2.69
CA TYR A 414 13.05 0.91 -2.27
C TYR A 414 12.56 1.74 -1.08
N HIS A 415 11.30 2.17 -1.10
CA HIS A 415 10.70 2.92 0.02
C HIS A 415 10.58 2.08 1.29
N ILE A 416 10.23 0.79 1.17
CA ILE A 416 10.24 -0.16 2.29
C ILE A 416 11.65 -0.31 2.86
N GLY A 417 12.65 -0.51 2.00
CA GLY A 417 14.06 -0.65 2.40
C GLY A 417 14.57 0.59 3.11
N LEU A 418 14.22 1.79 2.63
CA LEU A 418 14.56 3.04 3.31
C LEU A 418 13.90 3.16 4.69
N ALA A 419 12.62 2.82 4.80
CA ALA A 419 11.91 2.85 6.08
C ALA A 419 12.51 1.84 7.07
N GLN A 420 12.80 0.62 6.63
CA GLN A 420 13.49 -0.40 7.45
C GLN A 420 14.87 0.07 7.92
N LEU A 421 15.66 0.66 7.01
CA LEU A 421 16.98 1.21 7.31
C LEU A 421 16.90 2.28 8.42
N GLN A 422 15.98 3.23 8.27
CA GLN A 422 15.74 4.31 9.25
C GLN A 422 15.25 3.78 10.61
N LEU A 423 14.46 2.70 10.57
CA LEU A 423 14.00 1.98 11.76
C LEU A 423 15.07 1.06 12.37
N GLY A 424 16.29 1.02 11.81
CA GLY A 424 17.40 0.22 12.32
C GLY A 424 17.30 -1.28 12.02
N ARG A 425 16.38 -1.67 11.13
CA ARG A 425 16.18 -3.06 10.68
C ARG A 425 17.09 -3.33 9.49
N PHE A 426 18.39 -3.37 9.72
CA PHE A 426 19.39 -3.37 8.63
C PHE A 426 19.36 -4.64 7.78
N GLU A 427 19.17 -5.81 8.39
CA GLU A 427 19.09 -7.09 7.69
C GLU A 427 17.88 -7.13 6.76
N ASP A 428 16.72 -6.68 7.26
CA ASP A 428 15.49 -6.59 6.47
C ASP A 428 15.65 -5.59 5.32
N ALA A 429 16.25 -4.42 5.58
CA ALA A 429 16.51 -3.41 4.56
C ALA A 429 17.41 -3.95 3.45
N LEU A 430 18.50 -4.65 3.79
CA LEU A 430 19.39 -5.25 2.79
C LEU A 430 18.67 -6.32 1.97
N ALA A 431 17.86 -7.16 2.60
CA ALA A 431 17.06 -8.17 1.90
C ALA A 431 16.06 -7.53 0.93
N THR A 432 15.38 -6.46 1.35
CA THR A 432 14.44 -5.72 0.51
C THR A 432 15.13 -5.00 -0.66
N PHE A 433 16.30 -4.38 -0.46
CA PHE A 433 17.06 -3.78 -1.56
C PHE A 433 17.58 -4.84 -2.55
N LYS A 434 18.03 -6.00 -2.06
CA LYS A 434 18.42 -7.15 -2.90
C LYS A 434 17.24 -7.67 -3.71
N GLN A 435 16.03 -7.67 -3.14
CA GLN A 435 14.82 -8.05 -3.87
C GLN A 435 14.49 -7.04 -4.98
N ALA A 436 14.60 -5.73 -4.72
CA ALA A 436 14.41 -4.71 -5.74
C ALA A 436 15.43 -4.87 -6.90
N ASP A 437 16.71 -5.09 -6.60
CA ASP A 437 17.75 -5.37 -7.61
C ASP A 437 17.50 -6.64 -8.42
N ARG A 438 16.94 -7.68 -7.77
CA ARG A 438 16.57 -8.93 -8.44
C ARG A 438 15.42 -8.72 -9.42
N PHE A 439 14.46 -7.86 -9.10
CA PHE A 439 13.32 -7.57 -9.98
C PHE A 439 13.69 -6.63 -11.12
N ASP A 440 14.61 -5.70 -10.89
CA ASP A 440 15.07 -4.72 -11.88
C ASP A 440 13.95 -3.96 -12.60
N THR A 441 12.89 -3.61 -11.86
CA THR A 441 11.71 -2.94 -12.40
C THR A 441 11.09 -1.95 -11.40
N PRO A 442 10.61 -0.76 -11.85
CA PRO A 442 10.83 -0.21 -13.18
C PRO A 442 12.30 0.16 -13.40
N GLU A 443 12.73 0.26 -14.67
CA GLU A 443 14.12 0.60 -15.03
C GLU A 443 14.56 1.96 -14.44
N VAL A 444 13.62 2.90 -14.33
CA VAL A 444 13.87 4.23 -13.78
C VAL A 444 14.25 4.13 -12.31
N SER A 445 15.38 4.77 -11.96
CA SER A 445 15.93 4.82 -10.60
C SER A 445 16.53 3.51 -10.07
N ARG A 446 16.80 2.49 -10.90
CA ARG A 446 17.43 1.23 -10.43
C ARG A 446 18.73 1.39 -9.63
N TRP A 447 19.48 2.47 -9.87
CA TRP A 447 20.69 2.82 -9.11
C TRP A 447 20.43 3.03 -7.62
N THR A 448 19.21 3.44 -7.24
CA THR A 448 18.86 3.73 -5.84
C THR A 448 18.73 2.48 -4.99
N TRP A 449 18.39 1.33 -5.57
CA TRP A 449 18.31 0.06 -4.84
C TRP A 449 19.70 -0.40 -4.43
N MET A 450 20.66 -0.34 -5.35
CA MET A 450 22.07 -0.65 -5.10
C MET A 450 22.70 0.36 -4.13
N LEU A 451 22.34 1.64 -4.24
CA LEU A 451 22.73 2.65 -3.25
C LEU A 451 22.21 2.29 -1.86
N GLY A 452 20.92 1.89 -1.76
CA GLY A 452 20.30 1.46 -0.52
C GLY A 452 21.00 0.24 0.09
N ALA A 453 21.27 -0.79 -0.72
CA ALA A 453 21.99 -1.99 -0.30
C ALA A 453 23.42 -1.65 0.19
N GLY A 454 24.16 -0.83 -0.56
CA GLY A 454 25.51 -0.41 -0.19
C GLY A 454 25.55 0.44 1.07
N TRP A 455 24.59 1.36 1.22
CA TRP A 455 24.45 2.16 2.44
C TRP A 455 24.11 1.28 3.65
N THR A 456 23.20 0.32 3.49
CA THR A 456 22.83 -0.62 4.56
C THR A 456 24.02 -1.49 4.95
N ALA A 457 24.74 -2.05 3.99
CA ALA A 457 25.95 -2.83 4.23
C ALA A 457 27.03 -2.02 4.98
N LEU A 458 27.18 -0.74 4.66
CA LEU A 458 28.09 0.17 5.37
C LEU A 458 27.68 0.37 6.84
N LEU A 459 26.39 0.56 7.12
CA LEU A 459 25.88 0.71 8.49
C LEU A 459 26.03 -0.58 9.32
N MET A 460 25.99 -1.74 8.68
CA MET A 460 26.26 -3.04 9.31
C MET A 460 27.77 -3.33 9.47
N GLY A 461 28.65 -2.47 8.95
CA GLY A 461 30.10 -2.69 8.97
C GLY A 461 30.64 -3.65 7.90
N SER A 462 29.78 -4.16 7.01
CA SER A 462 30.14 -5.01 5.86
C SER A 462 30.74 -4.19 4.72
N ASN A 463 31.87 -3.52 4.98
CA ASN A 463 32.45 -2.52 4.09
C ASN A 463 32.83 -3.07 2.70
N GLY A 464 33.29 -4.32 2.61
CA GLY A 464 33.61 -4.97 1.33
C GLY A 464 32.37 -5.18 0.44
N GLU A 465 31.25 -5.61 1.03
CA GLU A 465 29.97 -5.73 0.32
C GLU A 465 29.45 -4.34 -0.08
N ALA A 466 29.62 -3.34 0.80
CA ALA A 466 29.23 -1.96 0.50
C ALA A 466 29.95 -1.41 -0.74
N VAL A 467 31.26 -1.63 -0.87
CA VAL A 467 32.05 -1.24 -2.07
C VAL A 467 31.43 -1.82 -3.34
N SER A 468 31.14 -3.12 -3.37
CA SER A 468 30.56 -3.79 -4.55
C SER A 468 29.21 -3.18 -4.95
N TRP A 469 28.31 -2.96 -4.00
CA TRP A 469 27.01 -2.35 -4.26
C TRP A 469 27.11 -0.90 -4.75
N LEU A 470 27.97 -0.10 -4.11
CA LEU A 470 28.13 1.31 -4.45
C LEU A 470 28.77 1.50 -5.83
N GLN A 471 29.74 0.66 -6.20
CA GLN A 471 30.31 0.67 -7.56
C GLN A 471 29.27 0.34 -8.63
N ARG A 472 28.41 -0.67 -8.41
CA ARG A 472 27.30 -0.98 -9.32
C ARG A 472 26.30 0.18 -9.43
N SER A 473 25.99 0.84 -8.31
CA SER A 473 25.14 2.05 -8.31
C SER A 473 25.76 3.18 -9.15
N ILE A 474 27.06 3.43 -8.97
CA ILE A 474 27.82 4.44 -9.71
C ILE A 474 27.88 4.13 -11.20
N ALA A 475 28.01 2.87 -11.58
CA ALA A 475 28.04 2.45 -12.99
C ALA A 475 26.75 2.82 -13.74
N ILE A 476 25.60 2.85 -13.05
CA ILE A 476 24.32 3.29 -13.63
C ILE A 476 24.18 4.81 -13.62
N THR A 477 24.61 5.49 -12.56
CA THR A 477 24.47 6.96 -12.43
C THR A 477 25.76 7.58 -11.89
N PRO A 478 26.77 7.80 -12.75
CA PRO A 478 28.08 8.29 -12.33
C PRO A 478 28.07 9.77 -11.90
N ALA A 479 26.99 10.50 -12.20
CA ALA A 479 26.80 11.90 -11.83
C ALA A 479 26.21 12.11 -10.42
N SER A 480 25.97 11.04 -9.65
CA SER A 480 25.45 11.14 -8.28
C SER A 480 26.59 11.17 -7.27
N GLY A 481 26.73 12.26 -6.50
CA GLY A 481 27.83 12.41 -5.52
C GLY A 481 27.68 11.55 -4.25
N ARG A 482 26.45 11.20 -3.84
CA ARG A 482 26.21 10.46 -2.58
C ARG A 482 26.80 9.04 -2.56
N PRO A 483 26.70 8.23 -3.63
CA PRO A 483 27.40 6.94 -3.70
C PRO A 483 28.92 7.05 -3.48
N TYR A 484 29.57 8.10 -4.01
CA TYR A 484 31.02 8.31 -3.82
C TYR A 484 31.37 8.68 -2.37
N MET A 485 30.53 9.45 -1.67
CA MET A 485 30.74 9.72 -0.23
C MET A 485 30.70 8.43 0.58
N LEU A 486 29.69 7.59 0.35
CA LEU A 486 29.59 6.31 1.05
C LEU A 486 30.73 5.36 0.68
N LEU A 487 31.20 5.41 -0.57
CA LEU A 487 32.33 4.62 -1.04
C LEU A 487 33.63 5.07 -0.35
N ALA A 488 33.80 6.38 -0.14
CA ALA A 488 34.94 6.93 0.59
C ALA A 488 34.96 6.44 2.04
N VAL A 489 33.81 6.43 2.72
CA VAL A 489 33.69 5.85 4.07
C VAL A 489 34.03 4.35 4.06
N ALA A 490 33.52 3.60 3.08
CA ALA A 490 33.80 2.17 2.97
C ALA A 490 35.32 1.90 2.79
N TYR A 491 35.99 2.62 1.88
CA TYR A 491 37.43 2.50 1.66
C TYR A 491 38.25 2.91 2.88
N GLN A 492 37.88 4.00 3.56
CA GLN A 492 38.56 4.43 4.78
C GLN A 492 38.49 3.34 5.86
N ARG A 493 37.32 2.71 6.05
CA ARG A 493 37.13 1.61 7.01
C ARG A 493 37.82 0.30 6.60
N LEU A 494 38.13 0.13 5.32
CA LEU A 494 38.92 -0.99 4.80
C LEU A 494 40.43 -0.74 4.86
N GLY A 495 40.89 0.42 5.33
CA GLY A 495 42.32 0.78 5.36
C GLY A 495 42.87 1.15 3.98
N GLN A 496 42.02 1.66 3.08
CA GLN A 496 42.34 2.09 1.72
C GLN A 496 42.22 3.63 1.59
N PRO A 497 43.16 4.41 2.19
CA PRO A 497 43.02 5.86 2.32
C PRO A 497 43.19 6.61 0.99
N ASP A 498 43.92 6.06 0.02
CA ASP A 498 44.13 6.71 -1.28
C ASP A 498 42.84 6.65 -2.12
N GLU A 499 42.19 5.50 -2.14
CA GLU A 499 40.89 5.29 -2.75
C GLU A 499 39.81 6.09 -2.04
N ALA A 500 39.85 6.19 -0.70
CA ALA A 500 38.93 7.00 0.08
C ALA A 500 39.02 8.49 -0.30
N ARG A 501 40.23 9.05 -0.34
CA ARG A 501 40.47 10.45 -0.76
C ARG A 501 40.03 10.68 -2.20
N THR A 502 40.31 9.76 -3.10
CA THR A 502 39.89 9.85 -4.50
C THR A 502 38.36 9.87 -4.64
N ALA A 503 37.67 8.97 -3.94
CA ALA A 503 36.21 8.91 -3.92
C ALA A 503 35.61 10.19 -3.31
N MET A 504 36.17 10.70 -2.21
CA MET A 504 35.71 11.92 -1.56
C MET A 504 35.90 13.15 -2.46
N ALA A 505 37.05 13.29 -3.12
CA ALA A 505 37.30 14.38 -4.07
C ALA A 505 36.28 14.35 -5.22
N LYS A 506 35.96 13.16 -5.75
CA LYS A 506 34.93 13.00 -6.77
C LYS A 506 33.54 13.37 -6.26
N ALA A 507 33.20 12.98 -5.02
CA ALA A 507 31.94 13.33 -4.38
C ALA A 507 31.77 14.85 -4.25
N MET A 508 32.81 15.54 -3.76
CA MET A 508 32.81 16.99 -3.59
C MET A 508 32.77 17.73 -4.93
N ALA A 509 33.43 17.21 -5.98
CA ALA A 509 33.33 17.79 -7.32
C ALA A 509 31.90 17.69 -7.89
N LEU A 510 31.16 16.62 -7.56
CA LEU A 510 29.76 16.44 -7.99
C LEU A 510 28.76 17.21 -7.10
N ARG A 511 29.13 17.53 -5.86
CA ARG A 511 28.30 18.24 -4.89
C ARG A 511 29.14 19.23 -4.06
N PRO A 512 29.58 20.35 -4.64
CA PRO A 512 30.53 21.27 -4.00
C PRO A 512 30.00 21.89 -2.70
N ASP A 513 28.68 22.08 -2.59
CA ASP A 513 28.05 22.71 -1.44
C ASP A 513 27.71 21.71 -0.31
N SER A 514 28.27 20.49 -0.33
CA SER A 514 27.95 19.49 0.69
C SER A 514 28.68 19.75 2.00
N THR A 515 27.92 19.75 3.11
CA THR A 515 28.45 19.96 4.46
C THR A 515 27.79 18.99 5.42
N ALA A 516 28.38 18.78 6.60
CA ALA A 516 27.82 17.89 7.62
C ALA A 516 26.35 18.24 7.94
N LEU A 517 25.99 19.52 7.91
CA LEU A 517 24.62 19.99 8.16
C LEU A 517 23.61 19.55 7.08
N ASN A 518 24.00 19.54 5.80
CA ASN A 518 23.05 19.32 4.70
C ASN A 518 23.08 17.91 4.11
N ILE A 519 24.07 17.09 4.47
CA ILE A 519 24.09 15.65 4.16
C ILE A 519 23.65 14.79 5.34
N SER A 520 23.44 15.39 6.51
CA SER A 520 22.98 14.72 7.72
C SER A 520 21.75 13.86 7.49
N LEU A 521 21.67 12.78 8.25
CA LEU A 521 20.59 11.81 8.14
C LEU A 521 19.29 12.37 8.75
N PRO A 522 18.11 11.94 8.26
CA PRO A 522 16.85 12.25 8.91
C PRO A 522 16.88 11.82 10.39
N THR A 523 16.47 12.72 11.27
CA THR A 523 16.43 12.47 12.73
C THR A 523 15.02 12.21 13.24
N ARG A 524 14.01 12.82 12.60
CA ARG A 524 12.59 12.62 12.96
C ARG A 524 12.22 11.14 12.76
N ASN A 525 11.67 10.52 13.80
CA ASN A 525 11.20 9.12 13.84
C ASN A 525 12.25 8.05 13.46
N ALA A 526 13.52 8.42 13.33
CA ALA A 526 14.60 7.47 13.09
C ALA A 526 14.93 6.72 14.39
N SER A 527 15.34 5.45 14.24
CA SER A 527 15.73 4.64 15.40
C SER A 527 17.07 5.08 16.00
N PRO A 528 17.29 4.89 17.31
CA PRO A 528 18.59 5.13 17.93
C PRO A 528 19.74 4.35 17.27
N ALA A 529 19.46 3.11 16.84
CA ALA A 529 20.44 2.26 16.15
C ALA A 529 20.90 2.88 14.82
N PHE A 530 19.96 3.39 14.02
CA PHE A 530 20.28 4.08 12.78
C PHE A 530 21.08 5.36 13.02
N LEU A 531 20.69 6.18 14.01
CA LEU A 531 21.39 7.43 14.33
C LEU A 531 22.84 7.17 14.76
N ALA A 532 23.07 6.19 15.64
CA ALA A 532 24.41 5.83 16.10
C ALA A 532 25.30 5.33 14.95
N ALA A 533 24.79 4.45 14.08
CA ALA A 533 25.54 3.96 12.92
C ALA A 533 25.82 5.09 11.90
N GLY A 534 24.87 6.02 11.78
CA GLY A 534 25.00 7.22 10.96
C GLY A 534 26.09 8.17 11.44
N GLU A 535 26.17 8.41 12.75
CA GLU A 535 27.17 9.27 13.39
C GLU A 535 28.60 8.76 13.11
N GLN A 536 28.83 7.46 13.23
CA GLN A 536 30.13 6.85 12.87
C GLN A 536 30.52 7.10 11.41
N SER A 537 29.53 7.10 10.51
CA SER A 537 29.78 7.36 9.08
C SER A 537 30.06 8.85 8.83
N MET A 538 29.35 9.73 9.54
CA MET A 538 29.58 11.18 9.50
C MET A 538 30.97 11.55 10.02
N GLN A 539 31.41 10.95 11.13
CA GLN A 539 32.75 11.18 11.66
C GLN A 539 33.83 10.84 10.63
N THR A 540 33.71 9.69 9.96
CA THR A 540 34.64 9.32 8.88
C THR A 540 34.63 10.32 7.73
N LEU A 541 33.46 10.88 7.36
CA LEU A 541 33.39 11.91 6.32
C LEU A 541 34.08 13.22 6.73
N LEU A 542 33.95 13.63 8.00
CA LEU A 542 34.65 14.79 8.55
C LEU A 542 36.18 14.59 8.51
N GLU A 543 36.65 13.40 8.90
CA GLU A 543 38.07 13.01 8.81
C GLU A 543 38.60 13.04 7.37
N LEU A 544 37.73 12.72 6.40
CA LEU A 544 38.03 12.80 4.96
C LEU A 544 37.89 14.21 4.37
N GLY A 545 37.62 15.23 5.20
CA GLY A 545 37.60 16.64 4.79
C GLY A 545 36.23 17.17 4.37
N LEU A 546 35.12 16.53 4.77
CA LEU A 546 33.79 17.13 4.64
C LEU A 546 33.70 18.40 5.51
N PRO A 547 33.26 19.55 4.96
CA PRO A 547 33.06 20.75 5.75
C PRO A 547 31.96 20.57 6.82
N GLU A 548 32.16 21.14 8.01
CA GLU A 548 31.13 21.12 9.06
C GLU A 548 29.92 22.02 8.75
N ARG A 549 30.14 23.18 8.12
CA ARG A 549 29.13 24.22 7.88
C ARG A 549 29.10 24.70 6.45
#